data_AF-A0A4Q3MYX6-F1
#
_entry.id   AF-A0A4Q3MYX6-F1
#
_cell.length_a   1.000
_cell.length_b   1.000
_cell.length_c   1.000
_cell.angle_alpha   90.00
_cell.angle_beta   90.00
_cell.angle_gamma   90.00
#
_symmetry.space_group_name_H-M   'P 1'
#
loop_
_entity.id
_entity.type
_entity.pdbx_description
1 polymer ?
#
loop_
_entity_poly.entity_id
_entity_poly.type
_entity_poly.pdbx_seq_one_letter_code
_entity_poly.pdbx_strand_id
1 'polypeptide(L)' 'APKTYSRLLRFQAVLRRLAAEPALPVAELAHDLGYSDQAHFQRDFRDFSGLTPQAWKRAAPEHTHHVRVDPGGG' A
#
# COMPACT_ATOMS: atom_id res chain seq x y z
N ALA A 1 7.82 -2.60 22.41
CA ALA A 1 7.05 -3.86 22.50
C ALA A 1 7.10 -4.58 21.16
N PRO A 2 7.36 -5.91 21.13
CA PRO A 2 7.54 -6.70 19.89
C PRO A 2 6.44 -6.50 18.82
N LYS A 3 5.22 -6.20 19.28
CA LYS A 3 4.03 -6.01 18.43
C LYS A 3 4.17 -4.89 17.39
N THR A 4 4.84 -3.79 17.70
CA THR A 4 5.04 -2.69 16.74
C THR A 4 5.95 -3.10 15.59
N TYR A 5 7.01 -3.86 15.91
CA TYR A 5 7.93 -4.37 14.90
C TYR A 5 7.24 -5.37 13.97
N SER A 6 6.43 -6.29 14.51
CA SER A 6 5.63 -7.21 13.69
C SER A 6 4.61 -6.49 12.79
N ARG A 7 3.97 -5.42 13.30
CA ARG A 7 3.07 -4.57 12.48
C ARG A 7 3.81 -3.92 11.32
N LEU A 8 4.99 -3.37 11.56
CA LEU A 8 5.82 -2.75 10.53
C LEU A 8 6.25 -3.75 9.44
N LEU A 9 6.73 -4.94 9.83
CA LEU A 9 7.13 -5.98 8.88
C LEU A 9 5.94 -6.45 8.03
N ARG A 10 4.76 -6.62 8.64
CA ARG A 10 3.53 -6.93 7.92
C ARG A 10 3.19 -5.82 6.94
N PHE A 11 3.22 -4.56 7.37
CA PHE A 11 2.93 -3.42 6.52
C PHE A 11 3.90 -3.30 5.33
N GLN A 12 5.19 -3.58 5.52
CA GLN A 12 6.14 -3.66 4.41
C GLN A 12 5.78 -4.78 3.42
N ALA A 13 5.29 -5.93 3.89
CA ALA A 13 4.81 -6.99 3.01
C ALA A 13 3.57 -6.57 2.21
N VAL A 14 2.63 -5.84 2.83
CA VAL A 14 1.46 -5.24 2.15
C VAL A 14 1.93 -4.40 0.96
N LEU A 15 2.87 -3.48 1.17
CA LEU A 15 3.35 -2.57 0.13
C LEU A 15 4.02 -3.31 -1.03
N ARG A 16 4.87 -4.30 -0.74
CA ARG A 16 5.52 -5.13 -1.79
C ARG A 16 4.48 -5.86 -2.64
N ARG A 17 3.46 -6.43 -2.01
CA ARG A 17 2.41 -7.19 -2.71
C ARG A 17 1.52 -6.27 -3.56
N LEU A 18 1.16 -5.08 -3.05
CA LEU A 18 0.41 -4.09 -3.83
C LEU A 18 1.20 -3.56 -5.03
N ALA A 19 2.51 -3.40 -4.89
CA ALA A 19 3.37 -2.96 -5.99
C ALA A 19 3.57 -4.07 -7.05
N ALA A 20 3.72 -5.33 -6.62
CA ALA A 20 3.89 -6.46 -7.53
C ALA A 20 2.59 -6.80 -8.28
N GLU A 21 1.44 -6.66 -7.61
CA GLU A 21 0.14 -7.08 -8.15
C GLU A 21 -0.93 -6.00 -7.87
N PRO A 22 -0.91 -4.89 -8.64
CA PRO A 22 -1.84 -3.77 -8.45
C PRO A 22 -3.31 -4.16 -8.63
N ALA A 23 -3.59 -5.22 -9.39
CA ALA A 23 -4.95 -5.73 -9.58
C ALA A 23 -5.50 -6.49 -8.36
N LEU A 24 -4.66 -6.88 -7.39
CA LEU A 24 -5.11 -7.73 -6.29
C LEU A 24 -6.21 -7.03 -5.47
N PRO A 25 -7.33 -7.73 -5.20
CA PRO A 25 -8.33 -7.26 -4.27
C PRO A 25 -7.75 -7.04 -2.88
N VAL A 26 -8.03 -5.86 -2.34
CA VAL A 26 -7.50 -5.45 -1.03
C VAL A 26 -7.97 -6.38 0.10
N ALA A 27 -9.14 -6.98 -0.03
CA ALA A 27 -9.68 -7.93 0.93
C ALA A 27 -8.88 -9.24 0.97
N GLU A 28 -8.50 -9.77 -0.21
CA GLU A 28 -7.65 -10.96 -0.32
C GLU A 28 -6.27 -10.69 0.29
N LEU A 29 -5.67 -9.52 -0.03
CA LEU A 29 -4.40 -9.11 0.56
C LEU A 29 -4.41 -9.06 2.08
N ALA A 30 -5.49 -8.54 2.66
CA ALA A 30 -5.65 -8.45 4.10
C ALA A 30 -5.70 -9.85 4.73
N HIS A 31 -6.44 -10.78 4.10
CA HIS A 31 -6.54 -12.16 4.56
C HIS A 31 -5.20 -12.88 4.50
N ASP A 32 -4.48 -12.80 3.37
CA ASP A 32 -3.19 -13.47 3.15
C ASP A 32 -2.10 -13.00 4.13
N LEU A 33 -2.17 -11.75 4.58
CA LEU A 33 -1.21 -11.17 5.51
C LEU A 33 -1.62 -11.31 6.98
N GLY A 34 -2.67 -12.09 7.25
CA GLY A 34 -3.12 -12.45 8.59
C GLY A 34 -3.85 -11.32 9.33
N TYR A 35 -4.49 -10.40 8.61
CA TYR A 35 -5.42 -9.46 9.24
C TYR A 35 -6.73 -10.17 9.54
N SER A 36 -7.25 -9.93 10.75
CA SER A 36 -8.48 -10.55 11.24
C SER A 36 -9.72 -10.10 10.47
N ASP A 37 -9.72 -8.84 10.04
CA ASP A 37 -10.79 -8.22 9.29
C ASP A 37 -10.30 -6.99 8.52
N GLN A 38 -11.17 -6.48 7.63
CA GLN A 38 -10.88 -5.32 6.79
C GLN A 38 -10.69 -4.03 7.60
N ALA A 39 -11.36 -3.86 8.74
CA ALA A 39 -11.28 -2.64 9.55
C ALA A 39 -9.96 -2.55 10.33
N HIS A 40 -9.41 -3.67 10.78
CA HIS A 40 -8.08 -3.76 11.36
C HIS A 40 -7.02 -3.44 10.30
N PHE A 41 -7.13 -4.04 9.12
CA PHE A 41 -6.23 -3.74 8.00
C PHE A 41 -6.26 -2.26 7.60
N GLN A 42 -7.44 -1.66 7.42
CA GLN A 42 -7.54 -0.25 7.05
C GLN A 42 -6.98 0.69 8.11
N ARG A 43 -7.17 0.38 9.40
CA ARG A 43 -6.56 1.14 10.50
C ARG A 43 -5.04 1.06 10.44
N ASP A 44 -4.49 -0.15 10.37
CA ASP A 44 -3.05 -0.36 10.34
C ASP A 44 -2.40 0.30 9.11
N PHE A 45 -3.04 0.19 7.95
CA PHE A 45 -2.58 0.82 6.72
C PHE A 45 -2.58 2.35 6.83
N ARG A 46 -3.64 2.94 7.41
CA ARG A 46 -3.71 4.40 7.61
C ARG A 46 -2.72 4.88 8.67
N ASP A 47 -2.54 4.12 9.76
CA ASP A 47 -1.58 4.45 10.81
C ASP A 47 -0.15 4.59 10.23
N PHE A 48 0.21 3.76 9.25
CA PHE A 48 1.54 3.80 8.63
C PHE A 48 1.65 4.70 7.39
N SER A 49 0.65 4.74 6.52
CA SER A 49 0.72 5.46 5.23
C SER A 49 0.01 6.82 5.21
N GLY A 50 -0.85 7.09 6.19
CA GLY A 50 -1.77 8.23 6.18
C GLY A 50 -2.93 8.10 5.17
N LEU A 51 -2.95 7.06 4.34
CA LEU A 51 -3.95 6.85 3.29
C LEU A 51 -4.78 5.59 3.54
N THR A 52 -5.89 5.45 2.83
CA THR A 52 -6.54 4.14 2.71
C THR A 52 -5.83 3.31 1.63
N PRO A 53 -5.88 1.97 1.68
CA PRO A 53 -5.30 1.11 0.65
C PRO A 53 -5.80 1.43 -0.76
N GLN A 54 -7.10 1.73 -0.92
CA GLN A 54 -7.67 2.12 -2.21
C GLN A 54 -7.16 3.49 -2.68
N ALA A 55 -7.07 4.48 -1.78
CA ALA A 55 -6.49 5.78 -2.12
C ALA A 55 -5.02 5.64 -2.51
N TRP A 56 -4.27 4.79 -1.80
CA TRP A 56 -2.89 4.47 -2.14
C TRP A 56 -2.78 3.80 -3.52
N LYS A 57 -3.65 2.83 -3.85
CA LYS A 57 -3.68 2.20 -5.19
C LYS A 57 -4.01 3.19 -6.30
N ARG A 58 -4.86 4.18 -6.04
CA ARG A 58 -5.19 5.26 -7.00
C ARG A 58 -4.09 6.31 -7.13
N ALA A 59 -3.36 6.53 -6.04
CA ALA A 59 -2.24 7.48 -5.99
C ALA A 59 -0.93 6.86 -6.47
N ALA A 60 -0.81 5.52 -6.40
CA ALA A 60 0.28 4.77 -7.01
C ALA A 60 0.25 5.10 -8.49
N PRO A 61 1.24 5.85 -8.99
CA PRO A 61 1.25 6.23 -10.39
C PRO A 61 1.25 4.95 -11.20
N GLU A 62 0.44 4.89 -12.25
CA GLU A 62 0.48 3.82 -13.28
C GLU A 62 1.83 3.78 -14.04
N HIS A 63 2.84 4.50 -13.55
CA HIS A 63 4.12 4.71 -14.18
C HIS A 63 5.23 4.55 -13.14
N THR A 64 6.00 3.48 -13.28
CA THR A 64 7.39 3.36 -12.82
C THR A 64 8.30 4.47 -13.38
N HIS A 65 7.79 5.43 -14.15
CA HIS A 65 8.54 6.48 -14.83
C HIS A 65 8.11 7.86 -14.30
N HIS A 66 8.55 8.20 -13.08
CA HIS A 66 8.34 9.52 -12.49
C HIS A 66 9.51 10.46 -12.86
N VAL A 67 9.50 11.00 -14.08
CA VAL A 67 9.85 12.41 -14.29
C VAL A 67 9.05 12.87 -15.51
N ARG A 68 8.08 13.78 -15.31
CA ARG A 68 7.61 14.62 -16.41
C ARG A 68 8.71 15.67 -16.59
N VAL A 69 9.73 15.38 -17.39
CA VAL A 69 10.61 16.42 -17.92
C VAL A 69 9.79 17.05 -19.02
N ASP A 70 9.26 18.26 -18.78
CA ASP A 70 8.73 19.07 -19.87
C ASP A 70 9.88 19.34 -20.85
N PRO A 71 9.82 18.87 -22.11
CA PRO A 71 10.75 19.31 -23.13
C PRO A 71 10.11 20.50 -23.85
N GLY A 72 10.46 21.71 -23.44
CA GLY A 72 10.12 22.94 -24.16
C GLY A 72 9.51 23.99 -23.24
N GLY A 73 10.12 25.15 -22.99
CA GLY A 73 10.93 25.90 -23.94
C GLY A 73 10.03 26.52 -24.99
N GLY A 74 9.51 27.71 -24.66
CA GLY A 74 8.62 28.52 -25.48
C GLY A 74 8.17 29.74 -24.70
#